data_AF-A0A3D5D8G7-F1
#
_entry.id   AF-A0A3D5D8G7-F1
#
_cell.length_a   1.000
_cell.length_b   1.000
_cell.length_c   1.000
_cell.angle_alpha   90.00
_cell.angle_beta   90.00
_cell.angle_gamma   90.00
#
_symmetry.space_group_name_H-M   'P 1'
#
loop_
_entity.id
_entity.type
_entity.pdbx_description
1 polymer ?
#
loop_
_entity_poly.entity_id
_entity_poly.type
_entity_poly.pdbx_seq_one_letter_code
_entity_poly.pdbx_strand_id
1 'polypeptide(L)' 'MNKDTLILGALIFGSSGLGAVEKKPVTFTEHIAPIIFNNCTTCHREGEGGPFAFTTYAEVAKRARLIARVT' A
#
# COMPACT_ATOMS: atom_id res chain seq x y z
N MET A 1 -24.46 50.64 19.84
CA MET A 1 -23.07 50.16 19.91
C MET A 1 -22.92 49.41 21.23
N ASN A 2 -23.42 48.17 21.22
CA ASN A 2 -23.67 47.33 22.38
C ASN A 2 -22.49 46.39 22.60
N LYS A 3 -22.09 46.26 23.86
CA LYS A 3 -20.91 45.51 24.33
C LYS A 3 -21.08 43.98 24.19
N ASP A 4 -22.23 43.54 23.67
CA ASP A 4 -22.62 42.14 23.49
C ASP A 4 -21.89 41.45 22.33
N THR A 5 -21.26 42.23 21.45
CA THR A 5 -20.50 41.70 20.30
C THR A 5 -19.13 41.09 20.71
N LEU A 6 -18.67 41.27 21.96
CA LEU A 6 -17.36 40.77 22.40
C LEU A 6 -17.36 39.28 22.82
N ILE A 7 -18.51 38.63 22.99
CA ILE A 7 -18.57 37.20 23.38
C ILE A 7 -18.70 36.26 22.17
N LEU A 8 -18.99 36.78 20.97
CA LEU A 8 -19.14 35.95 19.76
C LEU A 8 -17.82 35.64 19.03
N GLY A 9 -16.68 36.10 19.55
CA GLY A 9 -15.37 36.05 18.87
C GLY A 9 -14.42 34.90 19.25
N ALA A 10 -14.81 34.00 20.16
CA ALA A 10 -13.88 33.00 20.73
C ALA A 10 -14.19 31.52 20.40
N LEU A 11 -15.01 31.23 19.38
CA LEU A 11 -15.33 29.85 18.98
C LEU A 11 -14.89 29.52 17.54
N ILE A 12 -13.88 30.22 17.02
CA ILE A 12 -13.25 29.88 15.74
C ILE A 12 -11.86 29.30 16.03
N PHE A 13 -11.61 28.09 15.52
CA PHE A 13 -10.35 27.33 15.51
C PHE A 13 -9.94 26.61 16.79
N GLY A 14 -10.52 25.42 17.04
CA GLY A 14 -10.14 24.63 18.21
C GLY A 14 -10.41 23.13 18.15
N SER A 15 -10.26 22.47 17.00
CA SER A 15 -10.12 21.01 16.97
C SER A 15 -9.44 20.57 15.68
N SER A 16 -8.13 20.82 15.57
CA SER A 16 -7.28 20.01 14.70
C SER A 16 -7.29 18.59 15.22
N GLY A 17 -8.24 17.79 14.76
CA GLY A 17 -8.24 16.36 14.99
C GLY A 17 -6.94 15.80 14.42
N LEU A 18 -6.12 15.22 15.29
CA LEU A 18 -5.07 14.29 14.88
C LEU A 18 -5.78 13.09 14.24
N GLY A 19 -6.07 13.19 12.95
CA GLY A 19 -6.47 12.04 12.15
C GLY A 19 -5.29 11.09 12.14
N ALA A 20 -5.41 9.98 12.87
CA ALA A 20 -4.47 8.88 12.73
C ALA A 20 -4.51 8.45 11.26
N VAL A 21 -3.38 8.59 10.56
CA VAL A 21 -3.24 8.01 9.23
C VAL A 21 -3.13 6.50 9.43
N GLU A 22 -4.26 5.82 9.30
CA GLU A 22 -4.30 4.36 9.27
C GLU A 22 -3.49 3.89 8.06
N LYS A 23 -2.34 3.27 8.34
CA LYS A 23 -1.53 2.69 7.29
C LYS A 23 -2.29 1.49 6.75
N LYS A 24 -2.83 1.64 5.53
CA LYS A 24 -3.51 0.53 4.85
C LYS A 24 -2.58 -0.69 4.80
N PRO A 25 -3.10 -1.89 5.10
CA PRO A 25 -2.29 -3.09 5.06
C PRO A 25 -1.78 -3.34 3.65
N VAL A 26 -0.53 -3.78 3.55
CA VAL A 26 0.03 -4.24 2.29
C VAL A 26 -0.52 -5.63 2.02
N THR A 27 -1.31 -5.75 0.96
CA THR A 27 -1.93 -7.00 0.52
C THR A 27 -1.21 -7.55 -0.72
N PHE A 28 -1.22 -8.87 -0.88
CA PHE A 28 -0.63 -9.49 -2.07
C PHE A 28 -1.32 -9.00 -3.34
N THR A 29 -2.65 -9.06 -3.39
CA THR A 29 -3.42 -8.74 -4.60
C THR A 29 -3.22 -7.29 -5.05
N GLU A 30 -3.30 -6.33 -4.13
CA GLU A 30 -3.26 -4.90 -4.51
C GLU A 30 -1.84 -4.39 -4.72
N HIS A 31 -0.85 -4.88 -3.96
CA HIS A 31 0.46 -4.26 -3.90
C HIS A 31 1.57 -5.13 -4.51
N ILE A 32 1.50 -6.45 -4.36
CA ILE A 32 2.61 -7.35 -4.74
C ILE A 32 2.36 -8.00 -6.10
N ALA A 33 1.16 -8.48 -6.37
CA ALA A 33 0.81 -9.17 -7.59
C ALA A 33 1.10 -8.33 -8.86
N PRO A 34 0.81 -7.01 -8.92
CA PRO A 34 1.17 -6.20 -10.07
C PRO A 34 2.68 -6.15 -10.32
N ILE A 35 3.50 -6.08 -9.27
CA ILE A 35 4.96 -6.06 -9.39
C ILE A 35 5.46 -7.38 -9.97
N ILE A 36 4.97 -8.49 -9.42
CA ILE A 36 5.35 -9.84 -9.86
C ILE A 36 4.93 -10.09 -11.32
N PHE A 37 3.67 -9.81 -11.65
CA PHE A 37 3.15 -10.09 -12.99
C PHE A 37 3.82 -9.23 -14.07
N ASN A 38 4.19 -7.99 -13.74
CA ASN A 38 4.82 -7.09 -14.71
C ASN A 38 6.31 -7.36 -14.92
N ASN A 39 7.04 -7.79 -13.89
CA ASN A 39 8.50 -7.85 -13.94
C ASN A 39 9.07 -9.27 -13.90
N CYS A 40 8.32 -10.23 -13.34
CA CYS A 40 8.85 -11.58 -13.10
C CYS A 40 8.11 -12.61 -13.96
N THR A 41 6.78 -12.59 -13.97
CA THR A 41 5.94 -13.61 -14.62
C THR A 41 6.05 -13.60 -16.14
N THR A 42 6.51 -12.50 -16.74
CA THR A 42 6.83 -12.42 -18.17
C THR A 42 7.81 -13.51 -18.59
N CYS A 43 8.78 -13.84 -17.75
CA CYS A 43 9.72 -14.94 -17.97
C CYS A 43 9.43 -16.16 -17.08
N HIS A 44 8.96 -15.95 -15.84
CA HIS A 44 8.67 -17.00 -14.86
C HIS A 44 7.23 -17.50 -14.96
N ARG A 45 6.90 -18.13 -16.09
CA ARG A 45 5.65 -18.88 -16.31
C ARG A 45 5.94 -20.13 -17.13
N GLU A 46 5.01 -21.07 -17.13
CA GLU A 46 5.15 -22.30 -17.92
C GLU A 46 5.32 -21.98 -19.42
N GLY A 47 6.27 -22.66 -20.06
CA GLY A 47 6.58 -22.47 -21.47
C GLY A 47 7.54 -21.30 -21.78
N GLU A 48 7.96 -20.53 -20.78
CA GLU A 48 8.92 -19.43 -20.93
C GLU A 48 10.29 -19.77 -20.32
N GLY A 49 11.26 -18.85 -20.45
CA GLY A 49 12.65 -19.09 -20.06
C GLY A 49 12.94 -19.19 -18.55
N GLY A 50 11.96 -18.90 -17.68
CA GLY A 50 12.14 -18.94 -16.23
C GLY A 50 12.13 -20.37 -15.66
N PRO A 51 13.04 -20.73 -14.74
CA PRO A 51 13.16 -22.09 -14.19
C PRO A 51 12.01 -22.53 -13.27
N PHE A 52 11.09 -21.62 -12.93
CA PHE A 52 9.90 -21.88 -12.13
C PHE A 52 8.86 -20.78 -12.36
N ALA A 53 7.59 -21.08 -12.06
CA ALA A 53 6.48 -20.16 -12.25
C ALA A 53 6.30 -19.17 -11.08
N PHE A 54 5.74 -18.00 -11.41
CA PHE A 54 5.21 -16.98 -10.51
C PHE A 54 3.81 -16.56 -10.97
N THR A 55 2.90 -17.51 -11.10
CA THR A 55 1.50 -17.27 -11.56
C THR A 55 0.51 -17.33 -10.40
N THR A 56 0.93 -17.82 -9.24
CA THR A 56 0.10 -17.93 -8.03
C THR A 56 0.78 -17.32 -6.80
N TYR A 57 -0.02 -16.98 -5.77
CA TYR A 57 0.51 -16.52 -4.49
C TYR A 57 1.48 -17.53 -3.86
N ALA A 58 1.14 -18.83 -3.87
CA ALA A 58 1.94 -19.85 -3.21
C ALA A 58 3.35 -19.98 -3.80
N GLU A 59 3.47 -19.86 -5.12
CA GLU A 59 4.76 -19.91 -5.82
C GLU A 59 5.66 -18.72 -5.49
N VAL A 60 5.06 -17.52 -5.41
CA VAL A 60 5.74 -16.28 -5.02
C VAL A 60 6.14 -16.35 -3.54
N ALA A 61 5.23 -16.72 -2.65
CA ALA A 61 5.46 -16.80 -1.21
C ALA A 61 6.59 -17.78 -0.87
N LYS A 62 6.63 -18.94 -1.54
CA LYS A 62 7.71 -19.93 -1.40
C LYS A 62 9.11 -19.34 -1.67
N ARG A 63 9.20 -18.27 -2.46
CA ARG A 63 10.46 -17.64 -2.90
C ARG A 63 10.60 -16.19 -2.47
N ALA A 64 9.79 -15.72 -1.52
CA ALA A 64 9.78 -14.31 -1.10
C ALA A 64 11.17 -13.80 -0.67
N ARG A 65 11.97 -14.62 0.01
CA ARG A 65 13.35 -14.27 0.42
C ARG A 65 14.32 -14.12 -0.77
N LEU A 66 14.09 -14.85 -1.86
CA LEU A 66 14.87 -14.68 -3.08
C LEU A 66 14.45 -13.38 -3.77
N ILE A 67 13.15 -13.18 -3.95
CA ILE A 67 12.58 -11.98 -4.60
C ILE A 67 13.08 -10.71 -3.91
N ALA A 68 13.11 -10.68 -2.58
CA ALA A 68 13.61 -9.55 -1.80
C ALA A 68 15.12 -9.25 -1.98
N ARG A 69 15.90 -10.16 -2.58
CA ARG A 69 17.34 -9.97 -2.84
C ARG A 69 17.67 -9.63 -4.30
N VAL A 70 16.73 -9.82 -5.22
CA VAL A 70 16.93 -9.61 -6.67
C VAL A 70 16.31 -8.30 -7.17
N THR A 71 16.03 -7.39 -6.24
CA THR A 71 15.55 -6.03 -6.50
C THR A 71 16.69 -5.09 -6.85
#